data_AF-A0AAE3KNV0-F1
#
_entry.id   AF-A0AAE3KNV0-F1
#
_cell.length_a   1.000
_cell.length_b   1.000
_cell.length_c   1.000
_cell.angle_alpha   90.00
_cell.angle_beta   90.00
_cell.angle_gamma   90.00
#
_symmetry.space_group_name_H-M   'P 1'
#
loop_
_entity.id
_entity.type
_entity.pdbx_description
1 polymer ?
#
loop_
_entity_poly.entity_id
_entity_poly.type
_entity_poly.pdbx_seq_one_letter_code
_entity_poly.pdbx_strand_id
1 'polypeptide(L)'
;MFPQLLLPKDKYVQVSICLNQVHLDGITPTEAIAKLMELGYQPELRYQVDPDTEELHLYGVIHEKHLSESEMTQEKCHQLWQAFSNNTILYVIGTPTIDCHQWIAICDLEDFAQKEQEYHQYLNTLPQPVPPVSNPEHIASGASISKC
;
A
#
# COMPACT_ATOMS: atom_id res chain seq x y z
N MET A 1 -23.96 -7.21 -4.38
CA MET A 1 -23.73 -6.04 -3.49
C MET A 1 -22.24 -5.97 -3.24
N PHE A 2 -21.61 -4.80 -3.40
CA PHE A 2 -20.17 -4.64 -3.14
C PHE A 2 -19.88 -4.86 -1.64
N PRO A 3 -18.74 -5.44 -1.25
CA PRO A 3 -18.35 -5.53 0.15
C PRO A 3 -18.03 -4.14 0.72
N GLN A 4 -18.15 -4.00 2.04
CA GLN A 4 -17.77 -2.78 2.73
C GLN A 4 -16.23 -2.64 2.68
N LEU A 5 -15.74 -1.43 2.41
CA LEU A 5 -14.34 -1.07 2.58
C LEU A 5 -14.09 -1.02 4.09
N LEU A 6 -13.28 -1.96 4.54
CA LEU A 6 -12.82 -1.98 5.90
C LEU A 6 -11.44 -1.37 5.97
N LEU A 7 -11.29 -0.60 7.03
CA LEU A 7 -10.06 -0.18 7.61
C LEU A 7 -9.02 -1.35 7.68
N PRO A 8 -7.80 -1.22 7.09
CA PRO A 8 -6.82 -2.32 7.01
C PRO A 8 -6.33 -2.83 8.38
N LYS A 9 -5.97 -4.11 8.47
CA LYS A 9 -5.41 -4.69 9.71
C LYS A 9 -4.01 -4.13 10.03
N ASP A 10 -3.52 -4.38 11.24
CA ASP A 10 -2.17 -4.00 11.66
C ASP A 10 -1.11 -4.45 10.64
N LYS A 11 -0.21 -3.52 10.27
CA LYS A 11 0.84 -3.68 9.26
C LYS A 11 0.32 -4.05 7.88
N TYR A 12 -0.89 -3.65 7.51
CA TYR A 12 -1.35 -3.74 6.12
C TYR A 12 -1.29 -2.38 5.43
N VAL A 13 -0.95 -2.40 4.15
CA VAL A 13 -1.07 -1.25 3.25
C VAL A 13 -2.31 -1.46 2.41
N GLN A 14 -3.20 -0.48 2.41
CA GLN A 14 -4.35 -0.41 1.54
C GLN A 14 -4.26 0.82 0.64
N VAL A 15 -4.41 0.64 -0.67
CA VAL A 15 -4.49 1.73 -1.63
C VAL A 15 -5.79 1.60 -2.38
N SER A 16 -6.57 2.67 -2.36
CA SER A 16 -7.89 2.70 -2.95
C SER A 16 -8.15 4.05 -3.62
N ILE A 17 -8.94 4.03 -4.70
CA ILE A 17 -9.34 5.23 -5.43
C ILE A 17 -10.82 5.52 -5.13
N CYS A 18 -11.12 6.70 -4.59
CA CYS A 18 -12.50 7.14 -4.34
C CYS A 18 -13.17 7.49 -5.67
N LEU A 19 -13.94 6.54 -6.22
CA LEU A 19 -14.62 6.67 -7.51
C LEU A 19 -15.68 7.76 -7.51
N ASN A 20 -16.21 8.13 -6.33
CA ASN A 20 -17.13 9.26 -6.23
C ASN A 20 -16.45 10.60 -6.50
N GLN A 21 -15.14 10.72 -6.26
CA GLN A 21 -14.40 11.99 -6.38
C GLN A 21 -13.63 12.11 -7.70
N VAL A 22 -13.54 11.07 -8.52
CA VAL A 22 -12.81 11.11 -9.81
C VAL A 22 -13.35 12.12 -10.81
N HIS A 23 -14.58 12.61 -10.62
CA HIS A 23 -15.13 13.72 -11.40
C HIS A 23 -14.34 15.03 -11.20
N LEU A 24 -13.66 15.20 -10.06
CA LEU A 24 -12.77 16.33 -9.80
C LEU A 24 -11.55 16.31 -10.75
N ASP A 25 -11.21 15.12 -11.26
CA ASP A 25 -10.15 14.90 -12.25
C ASP A 25 -10.67 14.96 -13.69
N GLY A 26 -11.94 15.33 -13.89
CA GLY A 26 -12.57 15.40 -15.20
C GLY A 26 -12.84 14.04 -15.84
N ILE A 27 -12.81 12.95 -15.06
CA ILE A 27 -13.08 11.59 -15.55
C ILE A 27 -14.29 10.97 -14.84
N THR A 28 -14.91 10.00 -15.48
CA THR A 28 -16.00 9.20 -14.92
C THR A 28 -15.47 8.00 -14.11
N PRO A 29 -16.26 7.41 -13.20
CA PRO A 29 -15.90 6.19 -12.49
C PRO A 29 -15.47 5.04 -13.41
N THR A 30 -16.15 4.88 -14.55
CA THR A 30 -15.83 3.83 -15.53
C THR A 30 -14.48 4.08 -16.19
N GLU A 31 -14.16 5.32 -16.55
CA GLU A 31 -12.84 5.70 -17.08
C GLU A 31 -11.74 5.52 -16.04
N ALA A 32 -12.02 5.84 -14.77
CA ALA A 32 -11.09 5.60 -13.68
C ALA A 32 -10.74 4.11 -13.54
N ILE A 33 -11.74 3.23 -13.57
CA ILE A 33 -11.53 1.77 -13.54
C ILE A 33 -10.71 1.31 -14.77
N ALA A 34 -11.06 1.78 -15.97
CA ALA A 34 -10.32 1.45 -17.19
C ALA A 34 -8.85 1.87 -17.09
N LYS A 35 -8.59 3.08 -16.59
CA LYS A 35 -7.23 3.61 -16.38
C LYS A 35 -6.45 2.79 -15.35
N LEU A 36 -7.09 2.35 -14.26
CA LEU A 36 -6.44 1.44 -13.30
C LEU A 36 -6.06 0.10 -13.96
N MET A 37 -6.93 -0.45 -14.82
CA MET A 37 -6.63 -1.67 -15.57
C MET A 37 -5.49 -1.48 -16.58
N GLU A 38 -5.43 -0.34 -17.26
CA GLU A 38 -4.32 0.02 -18.16
C GLU A 38 -2.98 0.14 -17.42
N LEU A 39 -3.00 0.61 -16.18
CA LEU A 39 -1.84 0.66 -15.29
C LEU A 39 -1.47 -0.72 -14.69
N GLY A 40 -2.22 -1.77 -15.00
CA GLY A 40 -1.96 -3.13 -14.55
C GLY A 40 -2.58 -3.50 -13.20
N TYR A 41 -3.47 -2.65 -12.66
CA TYR A 41 -4.21 -2.97 -11.44
C TYR A 41 -5.53 -3.67 -11.76
N GLN A 42 -5.99 -4.51 -10.83
CA GLN A 42 -7.33 -5.11 -10.88
C GLN A 42 -8.13 -4.60 -9.68
N PRO A 43 -8.83 -3.46 -9.81
CA PRO A 43 -9.52 -2.86 -8.68
C PRO A 43 -10.67 -3.74 -8.20
N GLU A 44 -10.69 -4.04 -6.91
CA GLU A 44 -11.85 -4.60 -6.23
C GLU A 44 -12.78 -3.47 -5.78
N LEU A 45 -14.04 -3.52 -6.20
CA LEU A 45 -15.02 -2.49 -5.83
C LEU A 45 -15.54 -2.71 -4.40
N ARG A 46 -15.36 -1.72 -3.54
CA ARG A 46 -15.84 -1.70 -2.15
C ARG A 46 -16.53 -0.39 -1.80
N TYR A 47 -17.41 -0.38 -0.80
CA TYR A 47 -18.13 0.84 -0.39
C TYR A 47 -17.86 1.23 1.05
N GLN A 48 -17.88 2.53 1.34
CA GLN A 48 -17.88 3.05 2.71
C GLN A 48 -18.95 4.13 2.82
N VAL A 49 -19.58 4.24 3.98
CA VAL A 49 -20.41 5.41 4.32
C VAL A 49 -19.53 6.36 5.09
N ASP A 50 -19.42 7.60 4.61
CA ASP A 50 -18.74 8.67 5.32
C ASP A 50 -19.53 8.98 6.61
N PRO A 51 -18.90 8.88 7.80
CA PRO A 51 -19.60 9.10 9.06
C PRO A 51 -20.01 10.56 9.30
N ASP A 52 -19.37 11.54 8.63
CA ASP A 52 -19.63 12.96 8.81
C ASP A 52 -20.71 13.48 7.86
N THR A 53 -20.74 12.95 6.63
CA THR A 53 -21.68 13.40 5.59
C THR A 53 -22.84 12.43 5.35
N GLU A 54 -22.77 11.21 5.89
CA GLU A 54 -23.70 10.09 5.62
C GLU A 54 -23.75 9.69 4.13
N GLU A 55 -22.78 10.12 3.33
CA GLU A 55 -22.71 9.80 1.90
C GLU A 55 -22.08 8.41 1.65
N LEU A 56 -22.60 7.70 0.64
CA LEU A 56 -22.03 6.43 0.19
C LEU A 56 -20.92 6.69 -0.83
N HIS A 57 -19.69 6.33 -0.46
CA HIS A 57 -18.53 6.34 -1.32
C HIS A 57 -18.21 4.94 -1.85
N LEU A 58 -17.93 4.85 -3.14
CA LEU A 58 -17.43 3.66 -3.82
C LEU A 58 -15.94 3.82 -4.09
N TYR A 59 -15.19 2.76 -3.82
CA TYR A 59 -13.75 2.72 -3.95
C TYR A 59 -13.31 1.59 -4.86
N GLY A 60 -12.31 1.86 -5.70
CA GLY A 60 -11.52 0.82 -6.37
C GLY A 60 -10.28 0.49 -5.54
N VAL A 61 -10.32 -0.62 -4.79
CA VAL A 61 -9.18 -1.09 -4.00
C VAL A 61 -8.21 -1.82 -4.91
N ILE A 62 -7.00 -1.28 -5.06
CA ILE A 62 -5.97 -1.82 -5.97
C ILE A 62 -4.82 -2.51 -5.24
N HIS A 63 -4.71 -2.26 -3.93
CA HIS A 63 -3.71 -2.89 -3.10
C HIS A 63 -4.28 -3.10 -1.69
N GLU A 64 -4.13 -4.30 -1.16
CA GLU A 64 -4.40 -4.61 0.24
C GLU A 64 -3.52 -5.80 0.65
N LYS A 65 -2.32 -5.52 1.15
CA LYS A 65 -1.35 -6.57 1.54
C LYS A 65 -0.65 -6.21 2.83
N HIS A 66 -0.08 -7.22 3.49
CA HIS A 66 0.82 -6.98 4.60
C HIS A 66 2.03 -6.17 4.12
N LEU A 67 2.59 -5.35 4.99
CA LEU A 67 3.61 -4.36 4.67
C LEU A 67 4.87 -4.99 4.07
N SER A 68 5.29 -6.15 4.59
CA SER A 68 6.43 -6.92 4.07
C SER A 68 6.18 -7.52 2.67
N GLU A 69 4.93 -7.58 2.25
CA GLU A 69 4.49 -8.11 0.95
C GLU A 69 3.97 -6.99 0.03
N SER A 70 4.01 -5.75 0.51
CA SER A 70 3.54 -4.60 -0.25
C SER A 70 4.43 -4.40 -1.47
N GLU A 71 3.77 -4.29 -2.61
CA GLU A 71 4.42 -4.02 -3.89
C GLU A 71 4.27 -2.56 -4.28
N MET A 72 3.72 -1.71 -3.39
CA MET A 72 3.57 -0.27 -3.59
C MET A 72 4.93 0.41 -3.42
N THR A 73 5.67 0.49 -4.52
CA THR A 73 6.91 1.27 -4.60
C THR A 73 6.61 2.76 -4.75
N GLN A 74 7.59 3.61 -4.47
CA GLN A 74 7.49 5.05 -4.69
C GLN A 74 7.12 5.40 -6.14
N GLU A 75 7.64 4.63 -7.11
CA GLU A 75 7.34 4.81 -8.53
C GLU A 75 5.87 4.49 -8.85
N LYS A 76 5.33 3.39 -8.33
CA LYS A 76 3.91 3.02 -8.51
C LYS A 76 2.97 4.02 -7.84
N CYS A 77 3.34 4.47 -6.65
CA CYS A 77 2.69 5.59 -5.98
C CYS A 77 2.66 6.81 -6.91
N HIS A 78 3.81 7.27 -7.37
CA HIS A 78 3.90 8.44 -8.25
C HIS A 78 3.08 8.29 -9.54
N GLN A 79 3.08 7.09 -10.15
CA GLN A 79 2.28 6.79 -11.33
C GLN A 79 0.77 6.91 -11.06
N LEU A 80 0.29 6.40 -9.92
CA LEU A 80 -1.10 6.59 -9.52
C LEU A 80 -1.43 8.07 -9.32
N TRP A 81 -0.54 8.83 -8.69
CA TRP A 81 -0.68 10.28 -8.51
C TRP A 81 -0.73 11.07 -9.83
N GLN A 82 0.03 10.66 -10.84
CA GLN A 82 -0.06 11.27 -12.17
C GLN A 82 -1.37 10.92 -12.86
N ALA A 83 -1.92 9.73 -12.57
CA ALA A 83 -3.14 9.24 -13.19
C ALA A 83 -4.41 9.78 -12.51
N PHE A 84 -4.37 10.01 -11.21
CA PHE A 84 -5.47 10.36 -10.33
C PHE A 84 -4.96 11.46 -9.40
N SER A 85 -5.63 12.61 -9.34
CA SER A 85 -5.14 13.70 -8.49
C SER A 85 -5.26 13.33 -7.01
N ASN A 86 -4.73 14.20 -6.14
CA ASN A 86 -4.70 13.97 -4.69
C ASN A 86 -6.08 13.72 -4.09
N ASN A 87 -7.12 14.34 -4.66
CA ASN A 87 -8.46 14.29 -4.09
C ASN A 87 -9.09 12.90 -4.23
N THR A 88 -8.48 12.00 -5.01
CA THR A 88 -9.12 10.73 -5.38
C THR A 88 -8.37 9.52 -4.88
N ILE A 89 -7.11 9.67 -4.49
CA ILE A 89 -6.30 8.57 -3.94
C ILE A 89 -6.41 8.54 -2.41
N LEU A 90 -6.82 7.40 -1.88
CA LEU A 90 -6.77 7.09 -0.46
C LEU A 90 -5.71 6.01 -0.23
N TYR A 91 -4.61 6.41 0.42
CA TYR A 91 -3.52 5.52 0.82
C TYR A 91 -3.53 5.35 2.35
N VAL A 92 -3.77 4.14 2.85
CA VAL A 92 -3.92 3.85 4.28
C VAL A 92 -2.94 2.79 4.74
N ILE A 93 -2.25 3.03 5.86
CA ILE A 93 -1.42 2.03 6.54
C ILE A 93 -2.02 1.74 7.91
N GLY A 94 -2.32 0.46 8.16
CA GLY A 94 -2.84 0.00 9.44
C GLY A 94 -1.74 -0.10 10.49
N THR A 95 -2.01 0.43 11.68
CA THR A 95 -1.24 0.22 12.92
C THR A 95 -2.05 -0.67 13.88
N PRO A 96 -1.49 -1.11 15.03
CA PRO A 96 -2.23 -1.89 16.02
C PRO A 96 -3.53 -1.21 16.43
N THR A 97 -4.58 -1.99 16.74
CA THR A 97 -5.93 -1.48 17.03
C THR A 97 -6.02 -0.49 18.19
N ILE A 98 -5.05 -0.51 19.11
CA ILE A 98 -4.92 0.47 20.19
C ILE A 98 -4.55 1.87 19.68
N ASP A 99 -3.96 1.94 18.49
CA ASP A 99 -3.42 3.15 17.84
C ASP A 99 -4.20 3.49 16.57
N CYS A 100 -5.49 3.13 16.48
CA CYS A 100 -6.32 3.36 15.29
C CYS A 100 -6.42 4.84 14.85
N HIS A 101 -6.14 5.75 15.78
CA HIS A 101 -6.04 7.21 15.54
C HIS A 101 -4.73 7.63 14.86
N GLN A 102 -3.74 6.75 14.80
CA GLN A 102 -2.45 6.96 14.11
C GLN A 102 -2.45 6.37 12.70
N TRP A 103 -3.60 5.88 12.23
CA TRP A 103 -3.71 5.37 10.88
C TRP A 103 -3.49 6.51 9.89
N ILE A 104 -2.49 6.34 9.05
CA ILE A 104 -2.08 7.38 8.12
C ILE A 104 -2.92 7.19 6.86
N ALA A 105 -4.00 7.96 6.74
CA ALA A 105 -4.69 8.19 5.47
C ALA A 105 -4.00 9.36 4.77
N ILE A 106 -3.29 9.09 3.67
CA ILE A 106 -2.67 10.14 2.86
C ILE A 106 -3.68 10.54 1.78
N CYS A 107 -4.41 11.63 2.04
CA CYS A 107 -5.36 12.22 1.10
C CYS A 107 -4.88 13.58 0.54
N ASP A 108 -3.81 14.17 1.08
CA ASP A 108 -3.35 15.51 0.70
C ASP A 108 -1.83 15.59 0.50
N LEU A 109 -1.39 16.34 -0.53
CA LEU A 109 0.03 16.47 -0.92
C LEU A 109 0.85 17.31 0.06
N GLU A 110 0.23 18.27 0.76
CA GLU A 110 0.94 19.07 1.77
C GLU A 110 1.55 18.18 2.86
N ASP A 111 0.87 17.07 3.15
CA ASP A 111 1.28 16.08 4.13
C ASP A 111 2.04 14.91 3.52
N PHE A 112 2.08 14.71 2.20
CA PHE A 112 2.69 13.50 1.60
C PHE A 112 4.16 13.32 2.01
N ALA A 113 5.01 14.34 1.87
CA ALA A 113 6.43 14.21 2.23
C ALA A 113 6.63 13.96 3.73
N GLN A 114 5.80 14.59 4.57
CA GLN A 114 5.84 14.40 6.02
C GLN A 114 5.32 13.00 6.40
N LYS A 115 4.20 12.55 5.82
CA LYS A 115 3.60 11.23 6.06
C LYS A 115 4.42 10.10 5.46
N GLU A 116 5.08 10.32 4.32
CA GLU A 116 6.11 9.43 3.75
C GLU A 116 7.30 9.32 4.72
N GLN A 117 7.74 10.43 5.31
CA GLN A 117 8.82 10.42 6.31
C GLN A 117 8.39 9.73 7.62
N GLU A 118 7.20 10.02 8.15
CA GLU A 118 6.61 9.34 9.32
C GLU A 118 6.49 7.84 9.06
N TYR A 119 6.10 7.45 7.85
CA TYR A 119 6.06 6.06 7.41
C TYR A 119 7.45 5.41 7.38
N HIS A 120 8.45 6.05 6.76
CA HIS A 120 9.81 5.51 6.75
C HIS A 120 10.42 5.42 8.15
N GLN A 121 10.09 6.34 9.05
CA GLN A 121 10.47 6.26 10.46
C GLN A 121 9.80 5.06 11.14
N TYR A 122 8.50 4.84 10.91
CA TYR A 122 7.80 3.66 11.40
C TYR A 122 8.38 2.34 10.87
N LEU A 123 8.76 2.26 9.59
CA LEU A 123 9.45 1.08 9.05
C LEU A 123 10.74 0.75 9.81
N ASN A 124 11.44 1.77 10.32
CA ASN A 124 12.64 1.60 11.12
C ASN A 124 12.37 1.16 12.56
N THR A 125 11.15 1.32 13.08
CA THR A 125 10.76 0.83 14.42
C THR A 125 10.25 -0.62 14.39
N LEU A 126 9.88 -1.13 13.22
CA LEU A 126 9.47 -2.51 13.07
C LEU A 126 10.67 -3.46 13.23
N PRO A 127 10.48 -4.65 13.86
CA PRO A 127 11.51 -5.67 13.93
C PRO A 127 11.91 -6.07 12.50
N GLN A 128 13.17 -5.84 12.15
CA GLN A 128 13.70 -6.26 10.86
C GLN A 128 13.63 -7.80 10.77
N PRO A 129 13.25 -8.36 9.62
CA PRO A 129 13.34 -9.81 9.42
C PRO A 129 14.78 -10.25 9.65
N VAL A 130 14.97 -11.18 10.60
CA VAL A 130 16.29 -11.73 10.89
C VAL A 130 16.79 -12.38 9.61
N PRO A 131 17.95 -11.95 9.05
CA PRO A 131 18.49 -12.62 7.89
C PRO A 131 18.69 -14.11 8.21
N PRO A 132 18.41 -15.03 7.26
CA PRO A 132 18.66 -16.44 7.49
C PRO A 132 20.12 -16.60 7.89
N VAL A 133 20.35 -17.21 9.05
CA VAL A 133 21.68 -17.51 9.56
C VAL A 133 22.37 -18.39 8.53
N SER A 134 23.35 -17.82 7.82
CA SER A 134 24.27 -18.60 6.99
C SER A 134 25.08 -19.50 7.92
N ASN A 135 24.68 -20.76 8.05
CA ASN A 135 25.45 -21.78 8.75
C ASN A 135 26.82 -21.92 8.08
N PRO A 136 27.95 -21.74 8.79
CA PRO A 136 29.27 -22.04 8.25
C PRO A 136 29.67 -23.46 8.64
N GLU A 137 29.25 -24.47 7.88
CA GLU A 137 29.79 -25.83 7.93
C GLU A 137 29.89 -26.32 6.47
N HIS A 138 31.04 -26.55 5.84
CA HIS A 138 32.19 -27.33 6.25
C HIS A 138 33.47 -26.81 5.58
N ILE A 139 34.50 -26.52 6.38
CA ILE A 139 35.90 -26.65 5.95
C ILE A 139 36.24 -28.13 6.03
N ALA A 140 36.31 -28.83 4.90
CA ALA A 140 36.96 -30.13 4.81
C ALA A 140 38.29 -29.96 4.06
N SER A 141 39.35 -29.77 4.85
CA SER A 141 40.73 -29.98 4.44
C SER A 141 40.94 -31.46 4.08
N GLY A 142 41.52 -31.73 2.91
CA GLY A 142 41.79 -33.10 2.46
C GLY A 142 42.69 -33.13 1.24
N ALA A 143 43.98 -33.31 1.48
CA ALA A 143 45.08 -33.32 0.53
C ALA A 143 44.87 -34.20 -0.72
N SER A 144 45.44 -33.77 -1.85
CA SER A 144 45.85 -34.68 -2.93
C SER A 144 47.07 -34.10 -3.66
N ILE A 145 48.24 -34.51 -3.18
CA ILE A 145 49.46 -34.55 -3.98
C ILE A 145 50.18 -35.84 -3.60
N SER A 146 50.19 -36.84 -4.49
CA SER A 146 51.42 -37.57 -4.83
C SER A 146 51.24 -38.43 -6.06
N LYS A 147 52.29 -38.42 -6.88
CA LYS A 147 52.52 -39.18 -8.12
C LYS A 147 52.74 -40.66 -7.84
N CYS A 148 52.25 -41.50 -8.76
CA CYS A 148 53.01 -42.55 -9.47
C CYS A 148 52.52 -42.58 -10.90
#